data_AF-A0A183EHJ7-F1
#
_entry.id   AF-A0A183EHJ7-F1
#
_cell.length_a   1.000
_cell.length_b   1.000
_cell.length_c   1.000
_cell.angle_alpha   90.00
_cell.angle_beta   90.00
_cell.angle_gamma   90.00
#
_symmetry.space_group_name_H-M   'P 1'
#
loop_
_entity.id
_entity.type
_entity.pdbx_description
1 polymer ?
#
loop_
_entity_poly.entity_id
_entity_poly.type
_entity_poly.pdbx_seq_one_letter_code
_entity_poly.pdbx_strand_id
1 'polypeptide(L)'
;LEVEQWMTALHEKRPEKPRYPFVYDAAIESEPTLLTFDGVKRCLPSGSFRKTYTTYEEVCVPAINGSQIKEVDHINVSDLDELGRKCFEGIEKLNIIQSLVFNQAYKSRENLLICAPTGAGKTNIALLTVLNTVHGFMDQGVIYKDEFKIIYIAPMKALATEMTANFAKRLAPLGLKVRELTGDTTLTRKEIAETQVRLIPLQCNE
;
A
#
# COMPACT_ATOMS: atom_id res chain seq x y z
N LEU A 1 -33.93 21.41 29.64
CA LEU A 1 -32.67 22.16 29.60
C LEU A 1 -31.48 21.32 29.14
N GLU A 2 -31.33 20.04 29.56
CA GLU A 2 -30.22 19.20 29.05
C GLU A 2 -30.39 18.75 27.58
N VAL A 3 -31.62 18.50 27.10
CA VAL A 3 -31.85 18.02 25.71
C VAL A 3 -31.50 19.07 24.65
N GLU A 4 -31.63 20.36 24.96
CA GLU A 4 -31.29 21.45 24.04
C GLU A 4 -29.77 21.59 23.86
N GLN A 5 -28.96 21.34 24.89
CA GLN A 5 -27.50 21.42 24.80
C GLN A 5 -26.91 20.39 23.82
N TRP A 6 -27.48 19.18 23.76
CA TRP A 6 -27.07 18.15 22.79
C TRP A 6 -27.50 18.48 21.35
N MET A 7 -28.65 19.13 21.19
CA MET A 7 -29.14 19.55 19.88
C MET A 7 -28.29 20.70 19.31
N THR A 8 -27.80 21.61 20.16
CA THR A 8 -26.88 22.68 19.76
C THR A 8 -25.52 22.14 19.30
N ALA A 9 -24.99 21.11 19.97
CA ALA A 9 -23.74 20.44 19.56
C ALA A 9 -23.86 19.68 18.22
N LEU A 10 -25.08 19.28 17.83
CA LEU A 10 -25.36 18.70 16.51
C LEU A 10 -25.53 19.76 15.41
N HIS A 11 -25.85 21.01 15.77
CA HIS A 11 -26.03 22.15 14.86
C HIS A 11 -24.80 23.08 14.80
N GLU A 12 -23.81 22.90 15.67
CA GLU A 12 -22.50 23.50 15.49
C GLU A 12 -21.94 23.03 14.15
N LYS A 13 -21.73 23.98 13.23
CA LYS A 13 -21.00 23.75 11.98
C LYS A 13 -19.78 22.93 12.33
N ARG A 14 -19.72 21.68 11.84
CA ARG A 14 -18.55 20.82 12.00
C ARG A 14 -17.33 21.68 11.69
N PRO A 15 -16.33 21.76 12.58
CA PRO A 15 -15.12 22.52 12.27
C PRO A 15 -14.61 22.04 10.91
N GLU A 16 -14.24 22.97 10.02
CA GLU A 16 -13.63 22.61 8.74
C GLU A 16 -12.51 21.61 9.03
N LYS A 17 -12.67 20.38 8.55
CA LYS A 17 -11.67 19.34 8.80
C LYS A 17 -10.35 19.82 8.21
N PRO A 18 -9.24 19.84 8.97
CA PRO A 18 -7.96 20.24 8.43
C PRO A 18 -7.62 19.32 7.24
N ARG A 19 -7.41 19.90 6.07
CA ARG A 19 -6.97 19.16 4.89
C ARG A 19 -5.48 18.91 5.00
N TYR A 20 -5.12 17.69 5.39
CA TYR A 20 -3.71 17.29 5.49
C TYR A 20 -3.12 17.03 4.10
N PRO A 21 -1.84 17.39 3.87
CA PRO A 21 -1.15 17.04 2.63
C PRO A 21 -1.07 15.51 2.49
N PHE A 22 -1.22 15.01 1.26
CA PHE A 22 -1.19 13.58 0.93
C PHE A 22 -2.31 12.71 1.55
N VAL A 23 -3.33 13.33 2.14
CA VAL A 23 -4.55 12.63 2.57
C VAL A 23 -5.65 12.86 1.55
N TYR A 24 -5.97 11.81 0.80
CA TYR A 24 -7.01 11.81 -0.24
C TYR A 24 -8.24 11.07 0.30
N ASP A 25 -9.09 11.76 1.04
CA ASP A 25 -10.30 11.17 1.63
C ASP A 25 -11.55 11.59 0.85
N ALA A 26 -12.13 10.62 0.14
CA ALA A 26 -13.34 10.82 -0.62
C ALA A 26 -14.59 11.09 0.20
N ALA A 27 -14.59 10.69 1.47
CA ALA A 27 -15.68 10.95 2.38
C ALA A 27 -15.67 12.36 2.96
N ILE A 28 -14.63 13.18 2.70
CA ILE A 28 -14.64 14.61 3.09
C ILE A 28 -15.58 15.41 2.19
N GLU A 29 -15.60 15.09 0.89
CA GLU A 29 -16.37 15.84 -0.12
C GLU A 29 -17.81 15.32 -0.28
N SER A 30 -18.10 14.10 0.17
CA SER A 30 -19.44 13.50 0.10
C SER A 30 -20.18 13.55 1.44
N GLU A 31 -21.46 13.91 1.44
CA GLU A 31 -22.29 13.78 2.63
C GLU A 31 -22.49 12.31 3.00
N PRO A 32 -22.12 11.89 4.22
CA PRO A 32 -22.24 10.48 4.62
C PRO A 32 -23.69 10.10 4.92
N THR A 33 -24.06 8.88 4.57
CA THR A 33 -25.33 8.26 4.98
C THR A 33 -25.15 7.63 6.36
N LEU A 34 -25.88 8.10 7.38
CA LEU A 34 -25.84 7.51 8.71
C LEU A 34 -26.94 6.43 8.82
N LEU A 35 -26.54 5.17 9.00
CA LEU A 35 -27.47 4.05 9.20
C LEU A 35 -27.18 3.34 10.52
N THR A 36 -28.22 3.01 11.27
CA THR A 36 -28.11 2.29 12.56
C THR A 36 -28.37 0.81 12.35
N PHE A 37 -27.42 -0.04 12.71
CA PHE A 37 -27.52 -1.51 12.67
C PHE A 37 -26.95 -2.10 13.95
N ASP A 38 -27.61 -3.11 14.54
CA ASP A 38 -27.26 -3.71 15.83
C ASP A 38 -27.10 -2.70 16.98
N GLY A 39 -27.93 -1.64 16.99
CA GLY A 39 -27.84 -0.57 17.99
C GLY A 39 -26.63 0.37 17.82
N VAL A 40 -25.77 0.14 16.82
CA VAL A 40 -24.59 0.97 16.53
C VAL A 40 -24.86 1.85 15.31
N LYS A 41 -24.70 3.16 15.48
CA LYS A 41 -24.78 4.13 14.38
C LYS A 41 -23.51 4.05 13.55
N ARG A 42 -23.62 3.65 12.28
CA ARG A 42 -22.50 3.56 11.33
C ARG A 42 -22.60 4.63 10.25
N CYS A 43 -21.45 5.06 9.79
CA CYS A 43 -21.27 6.03 8.71
C CYS A 43 -20.98 5.28 7.41
N LEU A 44 -21.86 5.40 6.43
CA LEU A 44 -21.76 4.73 5.13
C LEU A 44 -21.65 5.76 3.99
N PRO A 45 -21.07 5.39 2.84
CA PRO A 45 -21.02 6.25 1.66
C PRO A 45 -22.40 6.77 1.24
N SER A 46 -22.42 7.91 0.56
CA SER A 46 -23.64 8.44 -0.06
C SER A 46 -24.26 7.40 -1.00
N GLY A 47 -25.59 7.30 -1.00
CA GLY A 47 -26.32 6.33 -1.82
C GLY A 47 -26.37 4.91 -1.25
N SER A 48 -25.83 4.67 -0.05
CA SER A 48 -26.01 3.39 0.65
C SER A 48 -27.46 3.26 1.16
N PHE A 49 -28.07 2.08 0.99
CA PHE A 49 -29.44 1.84 1.45
C PHE A 49 -29.59 0.47 2.14
N ARG A 50 -30.61 0.37 2.97
CA ARG A 50 -31.00 -0.84 3.71
C ARG A 50 -32.30 -1.40 3.17
N LYS A 51 -32.39 -2.72 3.06
CA LYS A 51 -33.64 -3.46 2.88
C LYS A 51 -33.76 -4.49 4.00
N THR A 52 -34.84 -4.41 4.78
CA THR A 52 -35.13 -5.37 5.86
C THR A 52 -36.15 -6.37 5.36
N TYR A 53 -35.82 -7.67 5.49
CA TYR A 53 -36.68 -8.80 5.19
C TYR A 53 -37.01 -9.56 6.47
N THR A 54 -37.94 -10.51 6.40
CA THR A 54 -38.39 -11.28 7.57
C THR A 54 -37.29 -12.10 8.22
N THR A 55 -36.30 -12.57 7.45
CA THR A 55 -35.24 -13.46 7.93
C THR A 55 -33.84 -12.85 7.91
N TYR A 56 -33.65 -11.73 7.21
CA TYR A 56 -32.34 -11.11 7.05
C TYR A 56 -32.45 -9.63 6.70
N GLU A 57 -31.32 -8.94 6.74
CA GLU A 57 -31.20 -7.55 6.30
C GLU A 57 -30.11 -7.43 5.24
N GLU A 58 -30.40 -6.67 4.20
CA GLU A 58 -29.46 -6.33 3.14
C GLU A 58 -29.03 -4.87 3.27
N VAL A 59 -27.71 -4.66 3.25
CA VAL A 59 -27.12 -3.32 3.19
C VAL A 59 -26.35 -3.21 1.88
N CYS A 60 -26.86 -2.40 0.97
CA CYS A 60 -26.21 -2.17 -0.31
C CYS A 60 -25.34 -0.92 -0.21
N VAL A 61 -24.03 -1.09 -0.40
CA VAL A 61 -23.06 0.01 -0.48
C VAL A 61 -22.67 0.18 -1.96
N PRO A 62 -22.93 1.34 -2.58
CA PRO A 62 -22.59 1.55 -3.98
C PRO A 62 -21.07 1.55 -4.18
N ALA A 63 -20.64 1.17 -5.38
CA ALA A 63 -19.24 1.33 -5.77
C ALA A 63 -18.88 2.82 -5.75
N ILE A 64 -17.70 3.14 -5.21
CA ILE A 64 -17.18 4.49 -5.24
C ILE A 64 -16.80 4.81 -6.69
N ASN A 65 -17.46 5.80 -7.30
CA ASN A 65 -17.10 6.26 -8.63
C ASN A 65 -15.66 6.80 -8.63
N GLY A 66 -14.85 6.30 -9.57
CA GLY A 66 -13.40 6.42 -9.58
C GLY A 66 -12.83 7.85 -9.45
N SER A 67 -11.74 7.91 -8.67
CA SER A 67 -10.72 8.95 -8.54
C SER A 67 -11.19 10.41 -8.40
N GLN A 68 -11.36 10.84 -7.15
CA GLN A 68 -11.23 12.26 -6.77
C GLN A 68 -9.81 12.82 -7.00
N ILE A 69 -8.83 11.94 -7.20
CA ILE A 69 -7.46 12.31 -7.57
C ILE A 69 -7.44 12.57 -9.08
N LYS A 70 -7.80 13.80 -9.47
CA LYS A 70 -7.93 14.20 -10.89
C LYS A 70 -6.66 14.79 -11.50
N GLU A 71 -5.66 15.12 -10.69
CA GLU A 71 -4.47 15.85 -11.12
C GLU A 71 -3.19 15.13 -10.68
N VAL A 72 -2.95 13.94 -11.23
CA VAL A 72 -1.66 13.26 -11.05
C VAL A 72 -1.19 12.78 -12.40
N ASP A 73 -0.05 13.31 -12.82
CA ASP A 73 0.65 12.82 -14.00
C ASP A 73 1.19 11.42 -13.71
N HIS A 74 0.83 10.49 -14.59
CA HIS A 74 1.36 9.15 -14.53
C HIS A 74 2.83 9.17 -14.89
N ILE A 75 3.63 8.50 -14.08
CA ILE A 75 5.06 8.31 -14.35
C ILE A 75 5.19 7.10 -15.28
N ASN A 76 5.76 7.34 -16.46
CA ASN A 76 6.05 6.26 -17.40
C ASN A 76 7.29 5.51 -16.96
N VAL A 77 7.31 4.21 -17.22
CA VAL A 77 8.47 3.37 -16.93
C VAL A 77 9.68 3.79 -17.80
N SER A 78 9.43 4.41 -18.96
CA SER A 78 10.46 5.02 -19.80
C SER A 78 11.27 6.12 -19.10
N ASP A 79 10.65 6.80 -18.14
CA ASP A 79 11.21 7.97 -17.45
C ASP A 79 12.03 7.54 -16.21
N LEU A 80 12.02 6.25 -15.89
CA LEU A 80 12.87 5.64 -14.86
C LEU A 80 14.29 5.47 -15.39
N ASP A 81 15.24 5.37 -14.46
CA ASP A 81 16.61 4.96 -14.78
C ASP A 81 16.67 3.51 -15.29
N GLU A 82 17.87 3.08 -15.67
CA GLU A 82 18.10 1.76 -16.24
C GLU A 82 17.67 0.61 -15.30
N LEU A 83 17.88 0.76 -13.98
CA LEU A 83 17.50 -0.27 -12.99
C LEU A 83 15.98 -0.36 -12.85
N GLY A 84 15.31 0.79 -12.75
CA GLY A 84 13.87 0.90 -12.69
C GLY A 84 13.22 0.32 -13.94
N ARG A 85 13.71 0.67 -15.14
CA ARG A 85 13.24 0.10 -16.40
C ARG A 85 13.36 -1.41 -16.46
N LYS A 86 14.50 -1.98 -16.04
CA LYS A 86 14.72 -3.43 -16.00
C LYS A 86 13.78 -4.12 -15.02
N CYS A 87 13.57 -3.55 -13.83
CA CYS A 87 12.67 -4.14 -12.84
C CYS A 87 11.20 -4.05 -13.25
N PHE A 88 10.77 -2.94 -13.84
CA PHE A 88 9.39 -2.72 -14.26
C PHE A 88 9.13 -3.13 -15.72
N GLU A 89 9.94 -4.03 -16.28
CA GLU A 89 9.73 -4.55 -17.63
C GLU A 89 8.30 -5.11 -17.81
N GLY A 90 7.67 -4.77 -18.93
CA GLY A 90 6.28 -5.13 -19.24
C GLY A 90 5.21 -4.23 -18.60
N ILE A 91 5.61 -3.17 -17.89
CA ILE A 91 4.70 -2.13 -17.39
C ILE A 91 4.98 -0.84 -18.16
N GLU A 92 3.96 -0.23 -18.73
CA GLU A 92 4.10 1.02 -19.48
C GLU A 92 4.16 2.23 -18.56
N LYS A 93 3.23 2.29 -17.59
CA LYS A 93 3.08 3.40 -16.64
C LYS A 93 2.69 2.92 -15.25
N LEU A 94 3.10 3.70 -14.24
CA LEU A 94 2.72 3.49 -12.85
C LEU A 94 1.26 3.94 -12.61
N ASN A 95 0.57 3.27 -11.67
CA ASN A 95 -0.78 3.67 -11.25
C ASN A 95 -0.75 5.03 -10.51
N ILE A 96 -1.88 5.73 -10.43
CA ILE A 96 -2.03 7.05 -9.77
C ILE A 96 -1.37 7.06 -8.38
N ILE A 97 -1.69 6.08 -7.53
CA ILE A 97 -1.15 5.99 -6.16
C ILE A 97 0.36 5.75 -6.17
N GLN A 98 0.86 4.96 -7.13
CA GLN A 98 2.30 4.69 -7.27
C GLN A 98 3.04 5.94 -7.76
N SER A 99 2.47 6.70 -8.69
CA SER A 99 3.02 7.96 -9.19
C SER A 99 3.04 9.04 -8.12
N LEU A 100 1.99 9.14 -7.30
CA LEU A 100 1.93 10.06 -6.16
C LEU A 100 3.07 9.88 -5.16
N VAL A 101 3.33 8.62 -4.78
CA VAL A 101 4.36 8.31 -3.77
C VAL A 101 5.73 8.11 -4.38
N PHE A 102 5.88 8.21 -5.71
CA PHE A 102 7.11 7.86 -6.41
C PHE A 102 8.30 8.67 -5.91
N ASN A 103 8.14 9.98 -5.71
CA ASN A 103 9.22 10.83 -5.26
C ASN A 103 9.73 10.39 -3.87
N GLN A 104 8.80 10.09 -2.95
CA GLN A 104 9.12 9.64 -1.60
C GLN A 104 9.68 8.22 -1.58
N ALA A 105 9.13 7.31 -2.39
CA ALA A 105 9.54 5.90 -2.40
C ALA A 105 10.87 5.68 -3.15
N TYR A 106 11.10 6.40 -4.26
CA TYR A 106 12.21 6.16 -5.17
C TYR A 106 13.40 7.11 -4.98
N LYS A 107 13.15 8.34 -4.50
CA LYS A 107 14.20 9.39 -4.39
C LYS A 107 14.51 9.79 -2.95
N SER A 108 13.58 9.62 -2.01
CA SER A 108 13.78 9.96 -0.59
C SER A 108 14.10 8.72 0.26
N ARG A 109 14.84 8.89 1.35
CA ARG A 109 15.14 7.82 2.33
C ARG A 109 14.31 7.92 3.61
N GLU A 110 13.24 8.71 3.59
CA GLU A 110 12.35 8.89 4.74
C GLU A 110 11.42 7.68 4.92
N ASN A 111 10.97 7.48 6.15
CA ASN A 111 9.99 6.45 6.48
C ASN A 111 8.65 6.77 5.82
N LEU A 112 8.01 5.77 5.21
CA LEU A 112 6.79 5.93 4.41
C LEU A 112 5.65 5.07 4.98
N LEU A 113 4.51 5.71 5.26
CA LEU A 113 3.26 5.04 5.62
C LEU A 113 2.21 5.24 4.52
N ILE A 114 1.73 4.14 3.94
CA ILE A 114 0.73 4.18 2.85
C ILE A 114 -0.53 3.43 3.25
N CYS A 115 -1.62 4.17 3.42
CA CYS A 115 -2.95 3.64 3.64
C CYS A 115 -3.74 3.68 2.33
N ALA A 116 -3.73 2.57 1.60
CA ALA A 116 -4.43 2.42 0.32
C ALA A 116 -5.22 1.11 0.27
N PRO A 117 -6.33 1.03 -0.48
CA PRO A 117 -7.14 -0.18 -0.58
C PRO A 117 -6.38 -1.35 -1.22
N THR A 118 -6.89 -2.57 -1.07
CA THR A 118 -6.41 -3.75 -1.81
C THR A 118 -6.54 -3.51 -3.31
N GLY A 119 -5.57 -4.00 -4.11
CA GLY A 119 -5.54 -3.73 -5.56
C GLY A 119 -4.97 -2.37 -5.97
N ALA A 120 -4.67 -1.46 -5.03
CA ALA A 120 -4.01 -0.18 -5.32
C ALA A 120 -2.57 -0.30 -5.87
N GLY A 121 -1.99 -1.51 -5.83
CA GLY A 121 -0.64 -1.77 -6.32
C GLY A 121 0.46 -1.44 -5.31
N LYS A 122 0.17 -1.57 -4.00
CA LYS A 122 1.13 -1.38 -2.89
C LYS A 122 2.42 -2.20 -3.05
N THR A 123 2.32 -3.39 -3.63
CA THR A 123 3.45 -4.27 -3.95
C THR A 123 4.52 -3.58 -4.82
N ASN A 124 4.11 -2.86 -5.86
CA ASN A 124 5.07 -2.15 -6.73
C ASN A 124 5.71 -0.97 -5.99
N ILE A 125 4.99 -0.36 -5.04
CA ILE A 125 5.55 0.71 -4.20
C ILE A 125 6.67 0.16 -3.33
N ALA A 126 6.49 -1.04 -2.76
CA ALA A 126 7.56 -1.72 -2.04
C ALA A 126 8.76 -2.03 -2.95
N LEU A 127 8.53 -2.38 -4.22
CA LEU A 127 9.64 -2.59 -5.17
C LEU A 127 10.40 -1.29 -5.48
N LEU A 128 9.71 -0.14 -5.53
CA LEU A 128 10.35 1.17 -5.69
C LEU A 128 11.28 1.50 -4.51
N THR A 129 10.88 1.21 -3.28
CA THR A 129 11.73 1.46 -2.09
C THR A 129 12.93 0.50 -2.04
N VAL A 130 12.75 -0.74 -2.50
CA VAL A 130 13.86 -1.70 -2.69
C VAL A 130 14.88 -1.14 -3.67
N LEU A 131 14.43 -0.64 -4.82
CA LEU A 131 15.33 -0.06 -5.83
C LEU A 131 16.08 1.17 -5.33
N ASN A 132 15.40 2.06 -4.61
CA ASN A 132 16.04 3.20 -3.97
C ASN A 132 17.14 2.79 -2.97
N THR A 133 16.91 1.70 -2.22
CA THR A 133 17.95 1.12 -1.36
C THR A 133 19.14 0.66 -2.21
N VAL A 134 18.89 -0.07 -3.30
CA VAL A 134 19.94 -0.56 -4.22
C VAL A 134 20.74 0.60 -4.82
N HIS A 135 20.09 1.70 -5.22
CA HIS A 135 20.75 2.92 -5.68
C HIS A 135 21.71 3.51 -4.66
N GLY A 136 21.39 3.41 -3.37
CA GLY A 136 22.26 3.88 -2.30
C GLY A 136 23.55 3.10 -2.13
N PHE A 137 23.60 1.85 -2.62
CA PHE A 137 24.75 0.94 -2.54
C PHE A 137 25.29 0.57 -3.93
N MET A 138 25.16 1.50 -4.88
CA MET A 138 25.66 1.36 -6.23
C MET A 138 26.71 2.42 -6.49
N ASP A 139 27.86 2.02 -7.06
CA ASP A 139 28.89 2.93 -7.54
C ASP A 139 29.35 2.51 -8.95
N GLN A 140 29.50 3.49 -9.84
CA GLN A 140 29.96 3.30 -11.23
C GLN A 140 29.30 2.13 -12.01
N GLY A 141 28.03 1.84 -11.78
CA GLY A 141 27.34 0.74 -12.47
C GLY A 141 27.37 -0.61 -11.74
N VAL A 142 28.10 -0.71 -10.63
CA VAL A 142 28.28 -1.93 -9.84
C VAL A 142 27.48 -1.84 -8.55
N ILE A 143 26.69 -2.87 -8.26
CA ILE A 143 25.89 -2.98 -7.03
C ILE A 143 26.70 -3.74 -5.98
N TYR A 144 26.95 -3.12 -4.82
CA TYR A 144 27.64 -3.75 -3.69
C TYR A 144 26.70 -4.64 -2.88
N LYS A 145 26.48 -5.85 -3.40
CA LYS A 145 25.50 -6.84 -2.89
C LYS A 145 25.72 -7.32 -1.44
N ASP A 146 26.90 -7.09 -0.89
CA ASP A 146 27.27 -7.50 0.48
C ASP A 146 27.09 -6.39 1.51
N GLU A 147 26.91 -5.14 1.08
CA GLU A 147 26.79 -3.98 1.98
C GLU A 147 25.37 -3.72 2.48
N PHE A 148 24.37 -4.36 1.87
CA PHE A 148 22.97 -4.16 2.25
C PHE A 148 22.19 -5.46 2.34
N LYS A 149 21.15 -5.44 3.18
CA LYS A 149 20.13 -6.48 3.30
C LYS A 149 18.75 -5.83 3.44
N ILE A 150 17.76 -6.41 2.79
CA ILE A 150 16.39 -5.91 2.79
C ILE A 150 15.48 -7.00 3.34
N ILE A 151 14.60 -6.61 4.27
CA ILE A 151 13.62 -7.52 4.87
C ILE A 151 12.23 -7.03 4.48
N TYR A 152 11.45 -7.93 3.91
CA TYR A 152 10.04 -7.71 3.59
C TYR A 152 9.18 -8.62 4.46
N ILE A 153 8.35 -8.02 5.30
CA ILE A 153 7.49 -8.75 6.23
C ILE A 153 6.10 -8.89 5.60
N ALA A 154 5.61 -10.12 5.50
CA ALA A 154 4.29 -10.42 4.96
C ALA A 154 3.37 -11.01 6.05
N PRO A 155 2.06 -10.70 6.06
CA PRO A 155 1.13 -11.21 7.07
C PRO A 155 0.84 -12.72 6.97
N MET A 156 1.04 -13.33 5.80
CA MET A 156 0.70 -14.74 5.57
C MET A 156 1.81 -15.45 4.79
N LYS A 157 2.00 -16.75 5.05
CA LYS A 157 2.98 -17.60 4.36
C LYS A 157 2.74 -17.68 2.85
N ALA A 158 1.49 -17.94 2.43
CA ALA A 158 1.15 -18.00 1.01
C ALA A 158 1.50 -16.70 0.26
N LEU A 159 1.21 -15.55 0.89
CA LEU A 159 1.56 -14.24 0.33
C LEU A 159 3.08 -14.04 0.28
N ALA A 160 3.82 -14.46 1.30
CA ALA A 160 5.28 -14.40 1.29
C ALA A 160 5.89 -15.20 0.13
N THR A 161 5.38 -16.40 -0.14
CA THR A 161 5.84 -17.24 -1.25
C THR A 161 5.54 -16.61 -2.60
N GLU A 162 4.32 -16.09 -2.82
CA GLU A 162 3.94 -15.38 -4.05
C GLU A 162 4.84 -14.16 -4.29
N MET A 163 5.03 -13.35 -3.25
CA MET A 163 5.85 -12.14 -3.31
C MET A 163 7.34 -12.46 -3.53
N THR A 164 7.83 -13.59 -3.01
CA THR A 164 9.20 -14.06 -3.24
C THR A 164 9.43 -14.35 -4.71
N ALA A 165 8.51 -15.08 -5.35
CA ALA A 165 8.59 -15.38 -6.78
C ALA A 165 8.51 -14.10 -7.63
N ASN A 166 7.62 -13.17 -7.28
CA ASN A 166 7.48 -11.89 -7.98
C ASN A 166 8.77 -11.05 -7.87
N PHE A 167 9.29 -10.86 -6.64
CA PHE A 167 10.51 -10.08 -6.41
C PHE A 167 11.73 -10.74 -7.03
N ALA A 168 11.85 -12.06 -6.98
CA ALA A 168 12.93 -12.80 -7.63
C ALA A 168 12.93 -12.55 -9.14
N LYS A 169 11.77 -12.62 -9.80
CA LYS A 169 11.65 -12.34 -11.24
C LYS A 169 12.02 -10.88 -11.57
N ARG A 170 11.54 -9.93 -10.78
CA ARG A 170 11.74 -8.49 -10.99
C ARG A 170 13.18 -8.05 -10.75
N LEU A 171 13.86 -8.63 -9.76
CA LEU A 171 15.22 -8.26 -9.37
C LEU A 171 16.31 -9.15 -10.01
N ALA A 172 15.93 -10.22 -10.72
CA ALA A 172 16.85 -11.08 -11.46
C ALA A 172 17.75 -10.33 -12.45
N PRO A 173 17.28 -9.32 -13.22
CA PRO A 173 18.13 -8.54 -14.12
C PRO A 173 19.24 -7.76 -13.40
N LEU A 174 19.09 -7.51 -12.10
CA LEU A 174 20.09 -6.86 -11.24
C LEU A 174 21.04 -7.87 -10.58
N GLY A 175 20.79 -9.17 -10.78
CA GLY A 175 21.53 -10.26 -10.16
C GLY A 175 21.37 -10.33 -8.65
N LEU A 176 20.28 -9.78 -8.09
CA LEU A 176 19.98 -9.84 -6.66
C LEU A 176 19.27 -11.16 -6.33
N LYS A 177 19.67 -11.80 -5.24
CA LYS A 177 19.05 -13.03 -4.76
C LYS A 177 17.95 -12.70 -3.74
N VAL A 178 16.79 -13.30 -3.95
CA VAL A 178 15.60 -13.16 -3.11
C VAL A 178 15.23 -14.54 -2.56
N ARG A 179 14.98 -14.63 -1.25
CA ARG A 179 14.54 -15.89 -0.60
C ARG A 179 13.51 -15.63 0.48
N GLU A 180 12.63 -16.61 0.67
CA GLU A 180 11.77 -16.69 1.84
C GLU A 180 12.58 -17.25 3.03
N LEU A 181 12.44 -16.64 4.20
CA LEU A 181 13.03 -17.09 5.45
C LEU A 181 11.87 -17.54 6.36
N THR A 182 11.68 -18.85 6.44
CA THR A 182 10.72 -19.49 7.36
C THR A 182 11.45 -20.32 8.39
N GLY A 183 10.88 -20.49 9.58
CA GLY A 183 11.45 -21.33 10.64
C GLY A 183 11.64 -22.79 10.22
N ASP A 184 10.86 -23.26 9.24
CA ASP A 184 10.92 -24.61 8.69
C ASP A 184 12.13 -24.83 7.77
N THR A 185 12.65 -23.75 7.16
CA THR A 185 13.74 -23.83 6.17
C THR A 185 15.02 -23.30 6.81
N THR A 186 15.85 -24.20 7.33
CA THR A 186 17.18 -23.83 7.83
C THR A 186 18.08 -23.46 6.66
N LEU A 187 18.12 -22.17 6.30
CA LEU A 187 19.09 -21.65 5.35
C LEU A 187 20.49 -21.72 5.97
N THR A 188 21.46 -22.20 5.19
CA THR A 188 22.86 -22.20 5.61
C THR A 188 23.37 -20.77 5.78
N ARG A 189 24.35 -20.55 6.66
CA ARG A 189 24.98 -19.22 6.83
C ARG A 189 25.46 -18.62 5.51
N LYS A 190 25.90 -19.49 4.59
CA LYS A 190 26.33 -19.10 3.23
C LYS A 190 25.16 -18.59 2.38
N GLU A 191 24.04 -19.31 2.35
CA GLU A 191 22.84 -18.87 1.62
C GLU A 191 22.27 -17.57 2.19
N ILE A 192 22.30 -17.42 3.51
CA ILE A 192 21.90 -16.20 4.21
C ILE A 192 22.81 -15.03 3.76
N ALA A 193 24.13 -15.22 3.74
CA ALA A 193 25.08 -14.20 3.32
C ALA A 193 24.89 -13.80 1.85
N GLU A 194 24.65 -14.77 0.96
CA GLU A 194 24.46 -14.53 -0.47
C GLU A 194 23.12 -13.87 -0.83
N THR A 195 22.12 -13.92 0.05
CA THR A 195 20.78 -13.37 -0.22
C THR A 195 20.68 -11.89 0.18
N GLN A 196 20.18 -11.03 -0.70
CA GLN A 196 20.00 -9.59 -0.45
C GLN A 196 18.61 -9.26 0.07
N VAL A 197 17.56 -9.85 -0.50
CA VAL A 197 16.17 -9.59 -0.10
C VAL A 197 15.58 -10.83 0.55
N ARG A 198 15.03 -10.67 1.75
CA ARG A 198 14.44 -11.75 2.53
C ARG A 198 12.98 -11.47 2.80
N LEU A 199 12.11 -12.43 2.45
CA LEU A 199 10.70 -12.37 2.78
C LEU A 199 10.44 -13.19 4.04
N ILE A 200 9.85 -12.57 5.05
CA ILE A 200 9.55 -13.20 6.33
C ILE A 200 8.03 -13.18 6.51
N PRO A 201 7.36 -14.34 6.52
CA PRO A 201 5.97 -14.39 6.93
C PRO A 201 5.87 -14.18 8.44
N LEU A 202 4.91 -13.38 8.88
CA LEU A 202 4.46 -13.36 10.25
C LEU A 202 3.78 -14.69 10.53
N GLN A 203 4.53 -15.63 11.09
CA GLN A 203 3.93 -16.78 11.75
C GLN A 203 3.37 -16.27 13.08
N CYS A 204 2.05 -16.18 13.21
CA CYS A 204 1.46 -16.27 14.54
C CYS A 204 1.80 -17.68 15.02
N ASN A 205 2.78 -17.80 15.92
CA ASN A 205 2.88 -19.00 16.73
C ASN A 205 1.55 -19.09 17.51
N GLU A 206 0.77 -20.12 17.22
CA GLU A 206 -0.27 -20.61 18.12
C GLU A 206 0.37 -21.20 19.40
#